data_AF-A0A3E4YM72-F1
#
_entry.id   AF-A0A3E4YM72-F1
#
_cell.length_a   1.000
_cell.length_b   1.000
_cell.length_c   1.000
_cell.angle_alpha   90.00
_cell.angle_beta   90.00
_cell.angle_gamma   90.00
#
_symmetry.space_group_name_H-M   'P 1'
#
loop_
_entity.id
_entity.type
_entity.pdbx_description
1 polymer ?
#
loop_
_entity_poly.entity_id
_entity_poly.type
_entity_poly.pdbx_seq_one_letter_code
_entity_poly.pdbx_strand_id
1 'polypeptide(L)'
;MENTISNLEMKPKMFGSIHTHFESEKDTANANMHNMIDNFRRLGAKKVAVTDHGVMSAYEDLLTYLKKAKINDIQIIPGVEGYLQVSDKKLDAHIILIATDYIGYQCLCKIVTEANRNYQKNKPIITLKNLKDNVIKGHIICTSACIGGVFCSLLGLEHISAEEKIDKRINEVLSVNKELFDSIDYIIPLDKLNSLKETGTSTPYSSIVINSEYGAFSIKQIDKIEDEYIRKYLISIANVKVRDTLKSETNKTAKRNIEKAASSGSKKGLETFLYKESLYQDNLEAFDLCETKYKKIIGRKIDIKKYISDVKQYKESKKANKKELTELYNNIIDIFGIDNFYFEIQNHGLDSEKILYNELINFAIEMKNTNHFIASNDIHIGICKDFYNDNQIENEVKKRNIVQFTRFNKYSPIRKDDYEYTIKSNKELSKWLNKIFDKDIVNQAIDNIEVVLNKCQEIKFPKVTIDGYNFYPIVDNANEVFKQKIQEGIKKRFPNGFPDKEKYEKEIEYETNIIISMGYAAYHLIVADYLEYGRLLGYVPTNRIDDAPLSIEELDKWIDDNHFERIGQSIGPGRGSACDSEDCYLLGITDIDPIPYNLYFERFLNPERVSMPKQHWVSTVNLITQGCNVF
;
A
#
# COMPACT_ATOMS: atom_id res chain seq x y z
N MET A 1 20.90 11.38 -27.18
CA MET A 1 20.07 12.25 -28.04
C MET A 1 19.53 13.36 -27.17
N GLU A 2 20.37 14.38 -26.94
CA GLU A 2 19.88 15.70 -26.57
C GLU A 2 19.16 16.25 -27.80
N ASN A 3 17.85 16.51 -27.68
CA ASN A 3 17.13 17.30 -28.67
C ASN A 3 15.93 17.96 -27.99
N THR A 4 16.12 19.26 -27.73
CA THR A 4 15.17 20.33 -28.07
C THR A 4 13.69 20.07 -27.73
N ILE A 5 13.34 20.30 -26.46
CA ILE A 5 12.00 20.80 -26.13
C ILE A 5 11.96 22.25 -26.61
N SER A 6 11.54 22.44 -27.86
CA SER A 6 11.33 23.76 -28.45
C SER A 6 10.25 24.52 -27.68
N ASN A 7 10.54 25.79 -27.36
CA ASN A 7 9.67 26.80 -26.77
C ASN A 7 8.47 27.14 -27.68
N LEU A 8 7.54 26.21 -27.86
CA LEU A 8 6.16 26.57 -28.16
C LEU A 8 5.49 26.77 -26.80
N GLU A 9 5.12 28.01 -26.47
CA GLU A 9 4.23 28.32 -25.34
C GLU A 9 2.87 27.64 -25.55
N MET A 10 2.82 26.33 -25.31
CA MET A 10 1.58 25.63 -25.11
C MET A 10 1.02 26.10 -23.77
N LYS A 11 -0.20 26.66 -23.77
CA LYS A 11 -0.92 26.96 -22.53
C LYS A 11 -0.84 25.74 -21.60
N PRO A 12 -0.54 25.93 -20.30
CA PRO A 12 -0.43 24.83 -19.35
C PRO A 12 -1.72 24.01 -19.38
N LYS A 13 -1.59 22.71 -19.56
CA LYS A 13 -2.71 21.75 -19.57
C LYS A 13 -3.14 21.36 -18.15
N MET A 14 -2.32 21.66 -17.15
CA MET A 14 -2.62 21.54 -15.73
C MET A 14 -1.76 22.48 -14.90
N PHE A 15 -2.25 22.87 -13.71
CA PHE A 15 -1.46 23.64 -12.74
C PHE A 15 -0.62 22.73 -11.84
N GLY A 16 -1.17 21.58 -11.44
CA GLY A 16 -0.53 20.70 -10.47
C GLY A 16 -1.41 19.54 -10.04
N SER A 17 -0.95 18.81 -9.02
CA SER A 17 -1.67 17.68 -8.44
C SER A 17 -1.51 17.67 -6.92
N ILE A 18 -2.59 17.35 -6.21
CA ILE A 18 -2.63 17.27 -4.74
C ILE A 18 -2.59 15.82 -4.20
N HIS A 19 -2.88 14.82 -5.03
CA HIS A 19 -2.97 13.41 -4.62
C HIS A 19 -2.20 12.57 -5.62
N THR A 20 -0.96 12.19 -5.27
CA THR A 20 0.01 11.59 -6.18
C THR A 20 0.99 10.70 -5.43
N HIS A 21 1.12 9.47 -5.92
CA HIS A 21 1.95 8.42 -5.36
C HIS A 21 3.17 8.17 -6.25
N PHE A 22 4.35 8.17 -5.66
CA PHE A 22 5.62 8.23 -6.40
C PHE A 22 6.46 6.96 -6.35
N GLU A 23 6.10 5.95 -5.54
CA GLU A 23 6.87 4.71 -5.23
C GLU A 23 7.52 4.75 -3.84
N SER A 24 6.72 4.67 -2.77
CA SER A 24 7.24 4.16 -1.49
C SER A 24 7.09 2.64 -1.43
N GLU A 25 7.93 1.92 -0.67
CA GLU A 25 7.77 0.47 -0.42
C GLU A 25 6.38 0.11 0.14
N LYS A 26 5.69 1.10 0.73
CA LYS A 26 4.34 1.00 1.24
C LYS A 26 3.29 1.49 0.25
N ASP A 27 3.62 1.63 -1.03
CA ASP A 27 2.70 2.07 -2.07
C ASP A 27 2.41 0.99 -3.12
N THR A 28 1.33 1.17 -3.91
CA THR A 28 1.08 0.37 -5.12
C THR A 28 1.47 1.10 -6.40
N ALA A 29 2.04 2.30 -6.28
CA ALA A 29 2.57 3.05 -7.41
C ALA A 29 3.73 2.27 -8.08
N ASN A 30 3.76 2.31 -9.40
CA ASN A 30 4.84 1.78 -10.24
C ASN A 30 5.48 2.90 -11.08
N ALA A 31 5.30 4.14 -10.62
CA ALA A 31 5.68 5.32 -11.33
C ALA A 31 7.16 5.59 -11.08
N ASN A 32 8.01 5.35 -12.09
CA ASN A 32 9.38 5.85 -12.05
C ASN A 32 9.35 7.37 -11.77
N MET A 33 9.82 7.75 -10.57
CA MET A 33 9.69 9.12 -10.05
C MET A 33 10.15 10.18 -11.04
N HIS A 34 11.26 9.94 -11.76
CA HIS A 34 11.81 10.90 -12.71
C HIS A 34 10.89 11.07 -13.94
N ASN A 35 10.45 9.96 -14.53
CA ASN A 35 9.54 10.00 -15.69
C ASN A 35 8.19 10.64 -15.33
N MET A 36 7.71 10.41 -14.10
CA MET A 36 6.49 11.03 -13.61
C MET A 36 6.61 12.55 -13.53
N ILE A 37 7.70 13.07 -12.95
CA ILE A 37 7.99 14.50 -12.92
C ILE A 37 8.10 15.09 -14.33
N ASP A 38 8.80 14.43 -15.24
CA ASP A 38 8.91 14.90 -16.63
C ASP A 38 7.55 14.97 -17.34
N ASN A 39 6.64 14.02 -17.08
CA ASN A 39 5.29 14.06 -17.62
C ASN A 39 4.43 15.20 -17.02
N PHE A 40 4.56 15.48 -15.72
CA PHE A 40 3.94 16.67 -15.12
C PHE A 40 4.47 17.96 -15.75
N ARG A 41 5.79 18.08 -15.93
CA ARG A 41 6.43 19.24 -16.58
C ARG A 41 5.97 19.43 -18.01
N ARG A 42 5.85 18.34 -18.79
CA ARG A 42 5.30 18.37 -20.17
C ARG A 42 3.85 18.87 -20.24
N LEU A 43 3.06 18.68 -19.18
CA LEU A 43 1.71 19.24 -19.07
C LEU A 43 1.69 20.69 -18.56
N GLY A 44 2.85 21.25 -18.20
CA GLY A 44 2.99 22.60 -17.68
C GLY A 44 2.74 22.73 -16.17
N ALA A 45 2.70 21.61 -15.43
CA ALA A 45 2.48 21.63 -13.99
C ALA A 45 3.58 22.44 -13.26
N LYS A 46 3.16 23.26 -12.30
CA LYS A 46 4.02 24.08 -11.46
C LYS A 46 4.25 23.48 -10.08
N LYS A 47 3.29 22.73 -9.55
CA LYS A 47 3.36 22.19 -8.19
C LYS A 47 2.77 20.78 -8.12
N VAL A 48 3.45 19.85 -7.47
CA VAL A 48 2.96 18.48 -7.26
C VAL A 48 3.18 18.08 -5.82
N ALA A 49 2.11 17.67 -5.14
CA ALA A 49 2.19 17.10 -3.80
C ALA A 49 2.57 15.63 -3.87
N VAL A 50 3.47 15.22 -2.98
CA VAL A 50 3.82 13.82 -2.76
C VAL A 50 2.95 13.33 -1.62
N THR A 51 2.06 12.37 -1.87
CA THR A 51 1.09 11.88 -0.88
C THR A 51 1.12 10.37 -0.79
N ASP A 52 2.32 9.80 -0.65
CA ASP A 52 2.47 8.35 -0.49
C ASP A 52 1.74 7.84 0.77
N HIS A 53 1.38 6.56 0.75
CA HIS A 53 0.66 5.91 1.82
C HIS A 53 1.44 5.84 3.15
N GLY A 54 1.04 6.66 4.12
CA GLY A 54 1.49 6.61 5.52
C GLY A 54 2.97 6.95 5.75
N VAL A 55 3.68 7.42 4.72
CA VAL A 55 5.11 7.80 4.76
C VAL A 55 5.36 9.00 3.86
N MET A 56 6.51 9.67 4.05
CA MET A 56 6.92 10.84 3.27
C MET A 56 8.27 10.62 2.57
N SER A 57 8.66 9.36 2.34
CA SER A 57 10.02 9.00 1.90
C SER A 57 10.38 9.54 0.51
N ALA A 58 9.44 9.52 -0.44
CA ALA A 58 9.73 9.99 -1.80
C ALA A 58 10.01 11.50 -1.90
N TYR A 59 9.62 12.29 -0.90
CA TYR A 59 9.79 13.74 -0.92
C TYR A 59 11.27 14.15 -1.03
N GLU A 60 12.14 13.57 -0.20
CA GLU A 60 13.57 13.93 -0.17
C GLU A 60 14.31 13.42 -1.41
N ASP A 61 13.95 12.24 -1.91
CA ASP A 61 14.49 11.67 -3.14
C ASP A 61 14.15 12.55 -4.35
N LEU A 62 12.92 13.03 -4.44
CA LEU A 62 12.48 13.95 -5.49
C LEU A 62 13.22 15.29 -5.41
N LEU A 63 13.39 15.88 -4.22
CA LEU A 63 14.18 17.11 -4.06
C LEU A 63 15.62 16.91 -4.51
N THR A 64 16.22 15.76 -4.16
CA THR A 64 17.57 15.39 -4.58
C THR A 64 17.67 15.25 -6.10
N TYR A 65 16.68 14.62 -6.72
CA TYR A 65 16.59 14.50 -8.17
C TYR A 65 16.48 15.87 -8.85
N LEU A 66 15.54 16.73 -8.44
CA LEU A 66 15.37 18.07 -9.02
C LEU A 66 16.66 18.88 -8.94
N LYS A 67 17.34 18.84 -7.79
CA LYS A 67 18.62 19.53 -7.59
C LYS A 67 19.72 19.01 -8.52
N LYS A 68 19.88 17.68 -8.63
CA LYS A 68 20.89 17.05 -9.51
C LYS A 68 20.61 17.34 -10.98
N ALA A 69 19.36 17.27 -11.38
CA ALA A 69 18.90 17.52 -12.75
C ALA A 69 18.78 19.02 -13.10
N LYS A 70 19.01 19.92 -12.12
CA LYS A 70 18.86 21.38 -12.25
C LYS A 70 17.47 21.79 -12.75
N ILE A 71 16.44 21.12 -12.25
CA ILE A 71 15.04 21.39 -12.55
C ILE A 71 14.49 22.38 -11.51
N ASN A 72 13.92 23.49 -11.97
CA ASN A 72 13.41 24.58 -11.12
C ASN A 72 12.05 25.14 -11.59
N ASP A 73 11.43 24.56 -12.61
CA ASP A 73 10.15 24.96 -13.19
C ASP A 73 8.94 24.27 -12.55
N ILE A 74 9.18 23.30 -11.67
CA ILE A 74 8.20 22.56 -10.89
C ILE A 74 8.65 22.46 -9.42
N GLN A 75 7.70 22.65 -8.50
CA GLN A 75 7.92 22.56 -7.06
C GLN A 75 7.25 21.29 -6.51
N ILE A 76 7.97 20.58 -5.63
CA ILE A 76 7.44 19.42 -4.91
C ILE A 76 6.91 19.88 -3.56
N ILE A 77 5.68 19.49 -3.24
CA ILE A 77 5.02 19.80 -1.96
C ILE A 77 5.03 18.55 -1.07
N PRO A 78 5.49 18.64 0.18
CA PRO A 78 5.43 17.50 1.08
C PRO A 78 4.00 17.27 1.54
N GLY A 79 3.55 16.02 1.43
CA GLY A 79 2.27 15.55 1.94
C GLY A 79 2.34 14.09 2.34
N VAL A 80 1.19 13.54 2.70
CA VAL A 80 1.02 12.12 3.04
C VAL A 80 -0.44 11.73 2.84
N GLU A 81 -0.70 10.53 2.31
CA GLU A 81 -1.99 9.88 2.46
C GLU A 81 -1.96 9.04 3.73
N GLY A 82 -2.47 9.61 4.82
CA GLY A 82 -2.48 9.00 6.14
C GLY A 82 -3.63 8.01 6.34
N TYR A 83 -3.48 7.11 7.31
CA TYR A 83 -4.52 6.18 7.74
C TYR A 83 -5.15 6.67 9.04
N LEU A 84 -6.29 7.36 8.96
CA LEU A 84 -7.01 7.87 10.12
C LEU A 84 -7.96 6.81 10.71
N GLN A 85 -7.87 6.63 12.02
CA GLN A 85 -8.86 5.91 12.80
C GLN A 85 -10.13 6.75 12.96
N VAL A 86 -11.23 6.30 12.36
CA VAL A 86 -12.54 6.96 12.45
C VAL A 86 -13.51 6.24 13.41
N SER A 87 -13.24 4.99 13.76
CA SER A 87 -13.94 4.25 14.82
C SER A 87 -13.09 3.06 15.28
N ASP A 88 -13.47 2.41 16.39
CA ASP A 88 -12.81 1.18 16.86
C ASP A 88 -12.79 0.06 15.82
N LYS A 89 -13.78 0.06 14.91
CA LYS A 89 -13.89 -0.94 13.83
C LYS A 89 -13.16 -0.51 12.56
N LYS A 90 -13.05 0.80 12.31
CA LYS A 90 -12.42 1.37 11.11
C LYS A 90 -11.21 2.22 11.50
N LEU A 91 -10.05 1.56 11.43
CA LEU A 91 -8.78 2.10 11.90
C LEU A 91 -7.98 2.81 10.80
N ASP A 92 -8.29 2.59 9.53
CA ASP A 92 -7.38 2.87 8.42
C ASP A 92 -8.02 3.61 7.24
N ALA A 93 -8.94 4.52 7.50
CA ALA A 93 -9.56 5.32 6.44
C ALA A 93 -8.60 6.40 5.95
N HIS A 94 -8.57 6.66 4.64
CA HIS A 94 -7.55 7.54 4.05
C HIS A 94 -7.83 9.03 4.33
N ILE A 95 -6.78 9.81 4.53
CA ILE A 95 -6.82 11.28 4.67
C ILE A 95 -5.60 11.87 3.97
N ILE A 96 -5.80 12.91 3.15
CA ILE A 96 -4.67 13.61 2.52
C ILE A 96 -4.31 14.82 3.36
N LEU A 97 -3.03 14.92 3.73
CA LEU A 97 -2.47 16.05 4.44
C LEU A 97 -1.30 16.62 3.64
N ILE A 98 -1.30 17.92 3.38
CA ILE A 98 -0.27 18.60 2.58
C ILE A 98 0.21 19.83 3.36
N ALA A 99 1.53 19.98 3.49
CA ALA A 99 2.12 21.13 4.17
C ALA A 99 2.10 22.38 3.29
N THR A 100 1.71 23.52 3.85
CA THR A 100 1.75 24.81 3.14
C THR A 100 3.07 25.53 3.30
N ASP A 101 3.85 25.22 4.34
CA ASP A 101 5.12 25.85 4.65
C ASP A 101 5.98 24.95 5.57
N TYR A 102 7.11 25.47 6.05
CA TYR A 102 8.03 24.73 6.92
C TYR A 102 7.39 24.31 8.26
N ILE A 103 6.48 25.11 8.82
CA ILE A 103 5.77 24.76 10.05
C ILE A 103 4.84 23.57 9.76
N GLY A 104 4.12 23.63 8.64
CA GLY A 104 3.28 22.53 8.16
C GLY A 104 4.08 21.24 7.95
N TYR A 105 5.27 21.35 7.36
CA TYR A 105 6.18 20.21 7.18
C TYR A 105 6.58 19.59 8.52
N GLN A 106 6.92 20.42 9.53
CA GLN A 106 7.22 19.94 10.88
C GLN A 106 6.02 19.24 11.54
N CYS A 107 4.81 19.78 11.37
CA CYS A 107 3.58 19.14 11.81
C CYS A 107 3.40 17.75 11.17
N LEU A 108 3.57 17.64 9.84
CA LEU A 108 3.48 16.36 9.13
C LEU A 108 4.51 15.35 9.64
N CYS A 109 5.77 15.76 9.84
CA CYS A 109 6.80 14.88 10.39
C CYS A 109 6.37 14.30 11.74
N LYS A 110 5.86 15.13 12.66
CA LYS A 110 5.37 14.66 13.97
C LYS A 110 4.17 13.73 13.85
N ILE A 111 3.19 14.07 13.00
CA ILE A 111 2.01 13.24 12.75
C ILE A 111 2.41 11.85 12.26
N VAL A 112 3.28 11.79 11.25
CA VAL A 112 3.77 10.53 10.67
C VAL A 112 4.62 9.75 11.66
N THR A 113 5.49 10.40 12.45
CA THR A 113 6.29 9.73 13.48
C THR A 113 5.40 9.08 14.55
N GLU A 114 4.42 9.80 15.09
CA GLU A 114 3.49 9.25 16.07
C GLU A 114 2.61 8.12 15.49
N ALA A 115 2.17 8.25 14.24
CA ALA A 115 1.44 7.19 13.56
C ALA A 115 2.28 5.90 13.40
N ASN A 116 3.60 6.03 13.17
CA ASN A 116 4.51 4.87 13.13
C ASN A 116 4.76 4.26 14.52
N ARG A 117 4.66 5.04 15.60
CA ARG A 117 4.63 4.52 16.98
C ARG A 117 3.31 3.77 17.28
N ASN A 118 2.22 4.19 16.62
CA ASN A 118 0.91 3.55 16.69
C ASN A 118 0.66 2.60 15.50
N TYR A 119 1.54 1.61 15.32
CA TYR A 119 1.47 0.69 14.19
C TYR A 119 0.46 -0.45 14.44
N GLN A 120 -0.58 -0.54 13.61
CA GLN A 120 -1.63 -1.56 13.75
C GLN A 120 -2.04 -2.11 12.37
N LYS A 121 -2.36 -3.41 12.29
CA LYS A 121 -2.77 -4.07 11.03
C LYS A 121 -1.85 -3.77 9.84
N ASN A 122 -0.53 -3.75 10.09
CA ASN A 122 0.50 -3.44 9.10
C ASN A 122 0.41 -2.03 8.50
N LYS A 123 -0.14 -1.06 9.24
CA LYS A 123 -0.25 0.34 8.84
C LYS A 123 0.06 1.29 10.01
N PRO A 124 0.70 2.44 9.77
CA PRO A 124 0.85 3.49 10.77
C PRO A 124 -0.48 4.23 10.93
N ILE A 125 -1.09 4.17 12.11
CA ILE A 125 -2.45 4.70 12.33
C ILE A 125 -2.40 6.09 12.97
N ILE A 126 -2.96 7.07 12.27
CA ILE A 126 -3.24 8.41 12.77
C ILE A 126 -4.51 8.37 13.62
N THR A 127 -4.49 9.03 14.78
CA THR A 127 -5.68 9.24 15.61
C THR A 127 -6.11 10.71 15.59
N LEU A 128 -7.37 11.01 15.92
CA LEU A 128 -7.81 12.41 16.07
C LEU A 128 -7.01 13.15 17.14
N LYS A 129 -6.60 12.48 18.22
CA LYS A 129 -5.71 13.05 19.24
C LYS A 129 -4.36 13.42 18.64
N ASN A 130 -3.76 12.52 17.86
CA ASN A 130 -2.51 12.78 17.16
C ASN A 130 -2.60 14.00 16.23
N LEU A 131 -3.70 14.17 15.49
CA LEU A 131 -3.94 15.37 14.68
C LEU A 131 -4.09 16.63 15.55
N LYS A 132 -4.91 16.60 16.61
CA LYS A 132 -5.12 17.74 17.53
C LYS A 132 -3.83 18.20 18.21
N ASP A 133 -3.00 17.26 18.63
CA ASP A 133 -1.77 17.54 19.37
C ASP A 133 -0.66 18.12 18.48
N ASN A 134 -0.69 17.86 17.17
CA ASN A 134 0.44 18.14 16.27
C ASN A 134 0.14 19.12 15.13
N VAL A 135 -1.13 19.36 14.78
CA VAL A 135 -1.50 20.32 13.74
C VAL A 135 -1.51 21.74 14.32
N ILE A 136 -0.80 22.65 13.65
CA ILE A 136 -0.97 24.09 13.85
C ILE A 136 -1.90 24.60 12.75
N LYS A 137 -3.07 25.11 13.14
CA LYS A 137 -4.12 25.58 12.22
C LYS A 137 -3.58 26.59 11.22
N GLY A 138 -3.86 26.41 9.94
CA GLY A 138 -3.38 27.26 8.85
C GLY A 138 -2.15 26.74 8.09
N HIS A 139 -1.44 25.74 8.63
CA HIS A 139 -0.19 25.25 8.03
C HIS A 139 -0.30 23.90 7.30
N ILE A 140 -1.45 23.24 7.38
CA ILE A 140 -1.74 21.98 6.69
C ILE A 140 -3.07 22.11 5.96
N ILE A 141 -3.07 21.75 4.68
CA ILE A 141 -4.29 21.49 3.91
C ILE A 141 -4.68 20.03 4.12
N CYS A 142 -5.95 19.80 4.43
CA CYS A 142 -6.56 18.50 4.60
C CYS A 142 -7.61 18.26 3.52
N THR A 143 -7.70 17.05 2.98
CA THR A 143 -8.83 16.65 2.14
C THR A 143 -9.51 15.38 2.64
N SER A 144 -10.73 15.12 2.15
CA SER A 144 -11.44 13.86 2.42
C SER A 144 -10.83 12.61 1.75
N ALA A 145 -9.76 12.78 0.95
CA ALA A 145 -9.05 11.73 0.20
C ALA A 145 -9.90 11.00 -0.86
N CYS A 146 -9.48 9.79 -1.23
CA CYS A 146 -10.12 8.96 -2.24
C CYS A 146 -11.44 8.33 -1.74
N ILE A 147 -11.98 7.39 -2.52
CA ILE A 147 -13.18 6.65 -2.13
C ILE A 147 -12.98 5.87 -0.80
N GLY A 148 -11.75 5.44 -0.50
CA GLY A 148 -11.34 4.84 0.79
C GLY A 148 -11.18 5.84 1.93
N GLY A 149 -11.48 7.12 1.68
CA GLY A 149 -11.30 8.22 2.59
C GLY A 149 -12.19 8.19 3.82
N VAL A 150 -11.90 9.06 4.78
CA VAL A 150 -12.56 9.13 6.10
C VAL A 150 -14.07 9.33 6.02
N PHE A 151 -14.55 10.18 5.11
CA PHE A 151 -15.99 10.44 4.95
C PHE A 151 -16.70 9.30 4.20
N CYS A 152 -16.16 8.88 3.05
CA CYS A 152 -16.73 7.78 2.26
C CYS A 152 -16.74 6.44 3.03
N SER A 153 -15.75 6.21 3.90
CA SER A 153 -15.74 5.07 4.83
C SER A 153 -16.94 5.07 5.79
N LEU A 154 -17.33 6.24 6.31
CA LEU A 154 -18.49 6.38 7.20
C LEU A 154 -19.82 6.39 6.45
N LEU A 155 -19.84 6.90 5.20
CA LEU A 155 -21.01 6.89 4.31
C LEU A 155 -21.38 5.49 3.81
N GLY A 156 -20.49 4.50 3.96
CA GLY A 156 -20.81 3.10 3.70
C GLY A 156 -20.10 2.48 2.52
N LEU A 157 -18.86 2.89 2.21
CA LEU A 157 -18.05 2.22 1.18
C LEU A 157 -18.05 0.70 1.31
N GLU A 158 -17.88 0.18 2.53
CA GLU A 158 -17.87 -1.27 2.77
C GLU A 158 -19.20 -1.92 2.39
N HIS A 159 -20.30 -1.17 2.50
CA HIS A 159 -21.64 -1.63 2.11
C HIS A 159 -21.78 -1.74 0.61
N ILE A 160 -21.42 -0.68 -0.12
CA ILE A 160 -21.52 -0.65 -1.58
C ILE A 160 -20.54 -1.66 -2.19
N SER A 161 -19.32 -1.73 -1.65
CA SER A 161 -18.32 -2.73 -2.06
C SER A 161 -18.77 -4.16 -1.78
N ALA A 162 -19.55 -4.38 -0.72
CA ALA A 162 -20.17 -5.66 -0.47
C ALA A 162 -21.23 -5.93 -1.55
N GLU A 163 -22.20 -5.01 -1.75
CA GLU A 163 -23.27 -5.08 -2.76
C GLU A 163 -22.75 -5.36 -4.18
N GLU A 164 -21.72 -4.64 -4.64
CA GLU A 164 -21.12 -4.87 -5.96
C GLU A 164 -20.52 -6.28 -6.11
N LYS A 165 -19.86 -6.80 -5.05
CA LYS A 165 -19.35 -8.18 -5.05
C LYS A 165 -20.49 -9.19 -5.13
N ILE A 166 -21.66 -8.85 -4.60
CA ILE A 166 -22.86 -9.68 -4.64
C ILE A 166 -23.43 -9.74 -6.03
N ASP A 167 -23.65 -8.57 -6.63
CA ASP A 167 -24.21 -8.46 -7.97
C ASP A 167 -23.30 -9.13 -8.98
N LYS A 168 -21.97 -8.98 -8.83
CA LYS A 168 -21.01 -9.73 -9.64
C LYS A 168 -21.18 -11.24 -9.50
N ARG A 169 -21.31 -11.75 -8.27
CA ARG A 169 -21.46 -13.19 -8.01
C ARG A 169 -22.82 -13.72 -8.46
N ILE A 170 -23.89 -12.92 -8.36
CA ILE A 170 -25.21 -13.22 -8.93
C ILE A 170 -25.10 -13.31 -10.46
N ASN A 171 -24.46 -12.33 -11.10
CA ASN A 171 -24.26 -12.31 -12.55
C ASN A 171 -23.40 -13.48 -13.04
N GLU A 172 -22.37 -13.89 -12.30
CA GLU A 172 -21.57 -15.10 -12.57
C GLU A 172 -22.41 -16.39 -12.48
N VAL A 173 -23.43 -16.44 -11.61
CA VAL A 173 -24.36 -17.57 -11.54
C VAL A 173 -25.38 -17.52 -12.67
N LEU A 174 -25.87 -16.34 -13.03
CA LEU A 174 -26.81 -16.15 -14.14
C LEU A 174 -26.16 -16.45 -15.51
N SER A 175 -24.89 -16.10 -15.72
CA SER A 175 -24.16 -16.40 -16.96
C SER A 175 -23.93 -17.90 -17.16
N VAL A 176 -23.62 -18.63 -16.10
CA VAL A 176 -23.49 -20.11 -16.12
C VAL A 176 -24.83 -20.79 -16.43
N ASN A 177 -25.96 -20.21 -15.99
CA ASN A 177 -27.28 -20.71 -16.39
C ASN A 177 -27.56 -20.51 -17.88
N LYS A 178 -27.05 -19.45 -18.50
CA LYS A 178 -27.23 -19.18 -19.94
C LYS A 178 -26.42 -20.16 -20.81
N GLU A 179 -25.14 -20.37 -20.49
CA GLU A 179 -24.30 -21.38 -21.17
C GLU A 179 -24.85 -22.81 -20.99
N LEU A 180 -25.45 -23.12 -19.83
CA LEU A 180 -26.11 -24.40 -19.62
C LEU A 180 -27.39 -24.53 -20.46
N PHE A 181 -28.20 -23.47 -20.54
CA PHE A 181 -29.42 -23.42 -21.36
C PHE A 181 -29.11 -23.62 -22.85
N ASP A 182 -28.07 -22.99 -23.36
CA ASP A 182 -27.63 -23.14 -24.75
C ASP A 182 -27.06 -24.55 -25.02
N SER A 183 -26.62 -25.27 -23.98
CA SER A 183 -26.17 -26.68 -24.08
C SER A 183 -27.29 -27.73 -23.92
N ILE A 184 -28.51 -27.30 -23.58
CA ILE A 184 -29.66 -28.17 -23.27
C ILE A 184 -30.51 -28.53 -24.51
N ASP A 185 -30.12 -28.10 -25.72
CA ASP A 185 -30.76 -28.51 -26.99
C ASP A 185 -30.64 -30.02 -27.32
N TYR A 186 -30.02 -30.81 -26.44
CA TYR A 186 -29.93 -32.28 -26.54
C TYR A 186 -30.94 -33.06 -25.68
N ILE A 187 -31.99 -32.40 -25.13
CA ILE A 187 -33.09 -33.14 -24.48
C ILE A 187 -33.94 -33.82 -25.55
N ILE A 188 -33.98 -35.16 -25.51
CA ILE A 188 -34.89 -35.99 -26.32
C ILE A 188 -36.31 -35.40 -26.21
N PRO A 189 -36.93 -34.95 -27.32
CA PRO A 189 -38.28 -34.41 -27.30
C PRO A 189 -39.25 -35.39 -26.62
N LEU A 190 -40.20 -34.88 -25.82
CA LEU A 190 -41.22 -35.68 -25.12
C LEU A 190 -41.91 -36.70 -26.04
N ASP A 191 -42.01 -36.38 -27.32
CA ASP A 191 -42.61 -37.21 -28.37
C ASP A 191 -41.81 -38.49 -28.64
N LYS A 192 -40.47 -38.42 -28.62
CA LYS A 192 -39.58 -39.60 -28.70
C LYS A 192 -39.67 -40.44 -27.42
N LEU A 193 -39.86 -39.79 -26.28
CA LEU A 193 -40.02 -40.46 -24.98
C LEU A 193 -41.37 -41.20 -24.88
N ASN A 194 -42.42 -40.64 -25.48
CA ASN A 194 -43.71 -41.30 -25.66
C ASN A 194 -43.66 -42.47 -26.64
N SER A 195 -42.77 -42.45 -27.65
CA SER A 195 -42.59 -43.57 -28.59
C SER A 195 -41.93 -44.82 -27.96
N LEU A 196 -41.31 -44.69 -26.79
CA LEU A 196 -40.81 -45.82 -25.99
C LEU A 196 -41.93 -46.59 -25.25
N LYS A 197 -43.19 -46.16 -25.37
CA LYS A 197 -44.38 -46.87 -24.84
C LYS A 197 -44.58 -48.26 -25.42
N GLU A 198 -44.02 -48.55 -26.60
CA GLU A 198 -44.28 -49.80 -27.32
C GLU A 198 -43.26 -50.91 -27.03
N THR A 199 -42.19 -50.62 -26.28
CA THR A 199 -41.16 -51.62 -25.94
C THR A 199 -41.33 -52.17 -24.52
N GLY A 200 -42.48 -52.81 -24.25
CA GLY A 200 -42.60 -53.94 -23.30
C GLY A 200 -42.04 -53.83 -21.87
N THR A 201 -41.99 -52.65 -21.24
CA THR A 201 -41.61 -52.49 -19.82
C THR A 201 -42.80 -52.62 -18.88
N SER A 202 -42.60 -53.24 -17.71
CA SER A 202 -43.69 -53.73 -16.83
C SER A 202 -44.35 -52.66 -15.95
N THR A 203 -43.91 -51.41 -16.03
CA THR A 203 -44.48 -50.29 -15.26
C THR A 203 -44.92 -49.17 -16.22
N PRO A 204 -46.19 -48.74 -16.24
CA PRO A 204 -46.63 -47.66 -17.13
C PRO A 204 -45.95 -46.33 -16.77
N TYR A 205 -45.17 -45.76 -17.68
CA TYR A 205 -44.40 -44.52 -17.51
C TYR A 205 -45.18 -43.35 -16.86
N SER A 206 -46.49 -43.29 -17.11
CA SER A 206 -47.41 -42.29 -16.55
C SER A 206 -47.66 -42.40 -15.04
N SER A 207 -47.20 -43.44 -14.36
CA SER A 207 -47.38 -43.64 -12.91
C SER A 207 -46.20 -43.14 -12.07
N ILE A 208 -45.12 -42.64 -12.68
CA ILE A 208 -43.94 -42.15 -11.96
C ILE A 208 -44.23 -40.79 -11.32
N VAL A 209 -44.03 -40.71 -9.99
CA VAL A 209 -44.19 -39.50 -9.18
C VAL A 209 -42.82 -38.94 -8.79
N ILE A 210 -42.64 -37.65 -9.02
CA ILE A 210 -41.40 -36.91 -8.74
C ILE A 210 -41.60 -36.05 -7.52
N ASN A 211 -40.79 -36.30 -6.50
CA ASN A 211 -40.80 -35.49 -5.29
C ASN A 211 -39.72 -34.41 -5.44
N SER A 212 -40.10 -33.15 -5.34
CA SER A 212 -39.23 -31.98 -5.47
C SER A 212 -39.50 -30.99 -4.33
N GLU A 213 -38.66 -29.95 -4.21
CA GLU A 213 -38.88 -28.85 -3.27
C GLU A 213 -40.16 -28.04 -3.56
N TYR A 214 -40.75 -28.19 -4.76
CA TYR A 214 -42.01 -27.57 -5.17
C TYR A 214 -43.23 -28.50 -4.96
N GLY A 215 -43.03 -29.71 -4.43
CA GLY A 215 -44.08 -30.71 -4.23
C GLY A 215 -43.89 -31.98 -5.06
N ALA A 216 -44.87 -32.89 -4.97
CA ALA A 216 -44.89 -34.17 -5.67
C ALA A 216 -45.73 -34.07 -6.96
N PHE A 217 -45.11 -34.34 -8.11
CA PHE A 217 -45.76 -34.21 -9.41
C PHE A 217 -45.68 -35.49 -10.22
N SER A 218 -46.81 -35.90 -10.81
CA SER A 218 -46.82 -36.88 -11.90
C SER A 218 -46.39 -36.22 -13.21
N ILE A 219 -45.89 -37.02 -14.16
CA ILE A 219 -45.45 -36.51 -15.47
C ILE A 219 -46.55 -35.75 -16.21
N LYS A 220 -47.81 -36.20 -16.11
CA LYS A 220 -48.98 -35.50 -16.68
C LYS A 220 -49.30 -34.16 -16.02
N GLN A 221 -48.90 -33.96 -14.77
CA GLN A 221 -49.09 -32.68 -14.06
C GLN A 221 -48.00 -31.68 -14.43
N ILE A 222 -46.79 -32.16 -14.76
CA ILE A 222 -45.67 -31.31 -15.15
C ILE A 222 -45.95 -30.62 -16.48
N ASP A 223 -46.55 -31.32 -17.44
CA ASP A 223 -46.93 -30.75 -18.75
C ASP A 223 -47.91 -29.57 -18.66
N LYS A 224 -48.62 -29.43 -17.54
CA LYS A 224 -49.63 -28.39 -17.31
C LYS A 224 -49.08 -27.18 -16.54
N ILE A 225 -47.80 -27.17 -16.19
CA ILE A 225 -47.16 -26.05 -15.48
C ILE A 225 -46.86 -24.93 -16.48
N GLU A 226 -47.48 -23.76 -16.28
CA GLU A 226 -47.32 -22.59 -17.16
C GLU A 226 -45.91 -21.98 -17.07
N ASP A 227 -45.27 -22.05 -15.89
CA ASP A 227 -43.89 -21.59 -15.72
C ASP A 227 -42.91 -22.55 -16.44
N GLU A 228 -42.36 -22.06 -17.55
CA GLU A 228 -41.50 -22.85 -18.43
C GLU A 228 -40.23 -23.35 -17.74
N TYR A 229 -39.70 -22.58 -16.77
CA TYR A 229 -38.50 -22.93 -16.03
C TYR A 229 -38.77 -24.08 -15.05
N ILE A 230 -39.86 -24.00 -14.29
CA ILE A 230 -40.27 -25.05 -13.35
C ILE A 230 -40.64 -26.33 -14.11
N ARG A 231 -41.34 -26.22 -15.24
CA ARG A 231 -41.70 -27.35 -16.09
C ARG A 231 -40.46 -28.10 -16.60
N LYS A 232 -39.49 -27.37 -17.18
CA LYS A 232 -38.24 -27.95 -17.69
C LYS A 232 -37.40 -28.61 -16.57
N TYR A 233 -37.38 -28.01 -15.38
CA TYR A 233 -36.73 -28.59 -14.20
C TYR A 233 -37.36 -29.92 -13.75
N LEU A 234 -38.69 -29.99 -13.67
CA LEU A 234 -39.35 -31.22 -13.23
C LEU A 234 -39.25 -32.34 -14.28
N ILE A 235 -39.24 -32.01 -15.58
CA ILE A 235 -38.98 -32.96 -16.67
C ILE A 235 -37.57 -33.57 -16.56
N SER A 236 -36.55 -32.79 -16.19
CA SER A 236 -35.19 -33.32 -16.08
C SER A 236 -35.04 -34.32 -14.93
N ILE A 237 -35.71 -34.09 -13.79
CA ILE A 237 -35.78 -35.07 -12.69
C ILE A 237 -36.55 -36.32 -13.11
N ALA A 238 -37.60 -36.16 -13.92
CA ALA A 238 -38.40 -37.27 -14.46
C ALA A 238 -37.51 -38.23 -15.24
N ASN A 239 -36.70 -37.65 -16.14
CA ASN A 239 -35.79 -38.37 -17.02
C ASN A 239 -34.75 -39.18 -16.23
N VAL A 240 -34.27 -38.67 -15.09
CA VAL A 240 -33.34 -39.41 -14.20
C VAL A 240 -34.02 -40.60 -13.52
N LYS A 241 -35.20 -40.43 -12.90
CA LYS A 241 -35.92 -41.53 -12.25
C LYS A 241 -36.36 -42.64 -13.23
N VAL A 242 -36.80 -42.23 -14.41
CA VAL A 242 -37.14 -43.12 -15.52
C VAL A 242 -35.93 -43.96 -15.93
N ARG A 243 -34.76 -43.32 -16.05
CA ARG A 243 -33.51 -43.97 -16.40
C ARG A 243 -33.11 -45.01 -15.36
N ASP A 244 -33.20 -44.71 -14.06
CA ASP A 244 -32.87 -45.68 -13.00
C ASP A 244 -33.79 -46.91 -13.05
N THR A 245 -35.07 -46.69 -13.34
CA THR A 245 -36.07 -47.75 -13.51
C THR A 245 -35.74 -48.62 -14.73
N LEU A 246 -35.46 -48.00 -15.89
CA LEU A 246 -35.05 -48.68 -17.12
C LEU A 246 -33.72 -49.43 -16.97
N LYS A 247 -32.75 -48.87 -16.24
CA LYS A 247 -31.43 -49.48 -15.94
C LYS A 247 -31.59 -50.76 -15.11
N SER A 248 -32.57 -50.78 -14.20
CA SER A 248 -32.89 -51.97 -13.40
C SER A 248 -33.57 -53.10 -14.22
N GLU A 249 -34.41 -52.74 -15.19
CA GLU A 249 -35.11 -53.70 -16.06
C GLU A 249 -34.22 -54.22 -17.20
N THR A 250 -33.40 -53.35 -17.82
CA THR A 250 -32.44 -53.75 -18.86
C THR A 250 -31.33 -54.63 -18.31
N ASN A 251 -30.80 -54.39 -17.10
CA ASN A 251 -29.82 -55.29 -16.49
C ASN A 251 -30.39 -56.69 -16.20
N LYS A 252 -31.66 -56.81 -15.81
CA LYS A 252 -32.33 -58.11 -15.63
C LYS A 252 -32.54 -58.84 -16.95
N THR A 253 -32.92 -58.10 -18.00
CA THR A 253 -33.23 -58.66 -19.33
C THR A 253 -31.94 -59.01 -20.09
N ALA A 254 -30.90 -58.19 -19.96
CA ALA A 254 -29.57 -58.45 -20.50
C ALA A 254 -28.93 -59.69 -19.86
N LYS A 255 -29.05 -59.87 -18.54
CA LYS A 255 -28.54 -61.08 -17.86
C LYS A 255 -29.21 -62.36 -18.38
N ARG A 256 -30.53 -62.33 -18.57
CA ARG A 256 -31.31 -63.43 -19.20
C ARG A 256 -30.93 -63.69 -20.66
N ASN A 257 -30.63 -62.64 -21.42
CA ASN A 257 -30.26 -62.76 -22.83
C ASN A 257 -28.79 -63.17 -23.03
N ILE A 258 -27.90 -62.82 -22.10
CA ILE A 258 -26.51 -63.30 -22.05
C ILE A 258 -26.48 -64.80 -21.73
N GLU A 259 -27.31 -65.26 -20.80
CA GLU A 259 -27.50 -66.70 -20.52
C GLU A 259 -27.99 -67.47 -21.77
N LYS A 260 -28.88 -66.87 -22.58
CA LYS A 260 -29.37 -67.46 -23.85
C LYS A 260 -28.40 -67.34 -25.03
N ALA A 261 -27.62 -66.26 -25.10
CA ALA A 261 -26.68 -66.00 -26.19
C ALA A 261 -25.37 -66.79 -26.01
N ALA A 262 -24.94 -67.03 -24.78
CA ALA A 262 -23.82 -67.93 -24.47
C ALA A 262 -24.07 -69.36 -24.98
N SER A 263 -25.34 -69.75 -25.22
CA SER A 263 -25.72 -71.04 -25.78
C SER A 263 -25.77 -71.09 -27.32
N SER A 264 -25.66 -69.97 -28.04
CA SER A 264 -26.00 -69.89 -29.48
C SER A 264 -24.98 -69.21 -30.41
N GLY A 265 -23.80 -68.82 -29.92
CA GLY A 265 -22.59 -68.67 -30.74
C GLY A 265 -22.66 -67.77 -31.99
N SER A 266 -23.37 -66.63 -31.94
CA SER A 266 -23.48 -65.70 -33.08
C SER A 266 -22.72 -64.38 -32.85
N LYS A 267 -21.70 -64.13 -33.69
CA LYS A 267 -20.81 -62.95 -33.66
C LYS A 267 -21.53 -61.62 -33.97
N LYS A 268 -22.65 -61.68 -34.71
CA LYS A 268 -23.44 -60.53 -35.17
C LYS A 268 -24.28 -59.89 -34.04
N GLY A 269 -24.66 -60.68 -33.03
CA GLY A 269 -25.36 -60.20 -31.84
C GLY A 269 -24.47 -59.39 -30.90
N LEU A 270 -23.17 -59.75 -30.83
CA LEU A 270 -22.17 -59.07 -30.00
C LEU A 270 -21.79 -57.70 -30.57
N GLU A 271 -21.62 -57.57 -31.90
CA GLU A 271 -21.31 -56.29 -32.56
C GLU A 271 -22.47 -55.26 -32.45
N THR A 272 -23.71 -55.72 -32.58
CA THR A 272 -24.90 -54.85 -32.39
C THR A 272 -25.04 -54.41 -30.93
N PHE A 273 -24.62 -55.25 -29.98
CA PHE A 273 -24.59 -54.94 -28.55
C PHE A 273 -23.49 -53.91 -28.23
N LEU A 274 -22.26 -54.13 -28.70
CA LEU A 274 -21.13 -53.21 -28.49
C LEU A 274 -21.38 -51.82 -29.11
N TYR A 275 -22.05 -51.75 -30.26
CA TYR A 275 -22.46 -50.47 -30.86
C TYR A 275 -23.54 -49.76 -30.04
N LYS A 276 -24.53 -50.49 -29.51
CA LYS A 276 -25.56 -49.93 -28.63
C LYS A 276 -25.00 -49.53 -27.25
N GLU A 277 -24.00 -50.25 -26.76
CA GLU A 277 -23.28 -49.96 -25.52
C GLU A 277 -22.39 -48.71 -25.67
N SER A 278 -21.65 -48.55 -26.79
CA SER A 278 -20.86 -47.33 -27.06
C SER A 278 -21.74 -46.09 -27.18
N LEU A 279 -22.87 -46.17 -27.92
CA LEU A 279 -23.87 -45.10 -27.98
C LEU A 279 -24.49 -44.78 -26.60
N TYR A 280 -24.55 -45.75 -25.69
CA TYR A 280 -25.01 -45.55 -24.32
C TYR A 280 -23.93 -44.87 -23.45
N GLN A 281 -22.67 -45.25 -23.63
CA GLN A 281 -21.51 -44.71 -22.90
C GLN A 281 -21.19 -43.26 -23.31
N ASP A 282 -21.24 -42.94 -24.60
CA ASP A 282 -21.02 -41.57 -25.10
C ASP A 282 -22.11 -40.59 -24.60
N ASN A 283 -23.34 -41.09 -24.42
CA ASN A 283 -24.41 -40.30 -23.77
C ASN A 283 -24.22 -40.22 -22.24
N LEU A 284 -23.70 -41.25 -21.58
CA LEU A 284 -23.42 -41.29 -20.15
C LEU A 284 -22.44 -40.19 -19.72
N GLU A 285 -21.35 -39.98 -20.45
CA GLU A 285 -20.38 -38.90 -20.15
C GLU A 285 -21.00 -37.50 -20.32
N ALA A 286 -21.80 -37.28 -21.37
CA ALA A 286 -22.51 -36.03 -21.56
C ALA A 286 -23.54 -35.76 -20.44
N PHE A 287 -24.19 -36.81 -19.93
CA PHE A 287 -25.16 -36.72 -18.84
C PHE A 287 -24.50 -36.53 -17.45
N ASP A 288 -23.39 -37.21 -17.15
CA ASP A 288 -22.64 -37.04 -15.89
C ASP A 288 -21.99 -35.64 -15.81
N LEU A 289 -21.55 -35.11 -16.96
CA LEU A 289 -21.10 -33.73 -17.09
C LEU A 289 -22.24 -32.74 -16.78
N CYS A 290 -23.44 -33.00 -17.28
CA CYS A 290 -24.63 -32.22 -16.98
C CYS A 290 -25.05 -32.32 -15.51
N GLU A 291 -25.04 -33.51 -14.90
CA GLU A 291 -25.37 -33.71 -13.48
C GLU A 291 -24.36 -33.00 -12.56
N THR A 292 -23.08 -33.07 -12.89
CA THR A 292 -22.00 -32.39 -12.15
C THR A 292 -22.14 -30.86 -12.25
N LYS A 293 -22.39 -30.34 -13.47
CA LYS A 293 -22.69 -28.92 -13.68
C LYS A 293 -23.95 -28.49 -12.92
N TYR A 294 -24.97 -29.34 -12.87
CA TYR A 294 -26.25 -29.09 -12.22
C TYR A 294 -26.16 -29.08 -10.68
N LYS A 295 -25.48 -30.06 -10.07
CA LYS A 295 -25.20 -30.08 -8.61
C LYS A 295 -24.42 -28.85 -8.17
N LYS A 296 -23.48 -28.38 -8.99
CA LYS A 296 -22.72 -27.13 -8.77
C LYS A 296 -23.63 -25.90 -8.78
N ILE A 297 -24.68 -25.89 -9.60
CA ILE A 297 -25.67 -24.79 -9.68
C ILE A 297 -26.60 -24.79 -8.45
N ILE A 298 -27.10 -25.93 -8.00
CA ILE A 298 -27.93 -26.02 -6.79
C ILE A 298 -27.12 -25.57 -5.55
N GLY A 299 -25.86 -26.00 -5.42
CA GLY A 299 -24.99 -25.52 -4.35
C GLY A 299 -24.84 -23.99 -4.36
N ARG A 300 -24.65 -23.39 -5.53
CA ARG A 300 -24.57 -21.92 -5.71
C ARG A 300 -25.90 -21.20 -5.40
N LYS A 301 -27.06 -21.84 -5.64
CA LYS A 301 -28.39 -21.25 -5.35
C LYS A 301 -28.71 -21.23 -3.85
N ILE A 302 -28.23 -22.22 -3.10
CA ILE A 302 -28.29 -22.24 -1.62
C ILE A 302 -27.43 -21.11 -1.03
N ASP A 303 -26.22 -20.91 -1.58
CA ASP A 303 -25.35 -19.80 -1.20
C ASP A 303 -26.04 -18.44 -1.44
N ILE A 304 -26.68 -18.24 -2.59
CA ILE A 304 -27.40 -16.98 -2.91
C ILE A 304 -28.54 -16.71 -1.93
N LYS A 305 -29.32 -17.72 -1.50
CA LYS A 305 -30.41 -17.53 -0.52
C LYS A 305 -29.88 -17.12 0.85
N LYS A 306 -28.84 -17.81 1.35
CA LYS A 306 -28.15 -17.43 2.59
C LYS A 306 -27.61 -16.00 2.48
N TYR A 307 -27.10 -15.65 1.32
CA TYR A 307 -26.49 -14.35 1.08
C TYR A 307 -27.48 -13.20 0.96
N ILE A 308 -28.63 -13.39 0.31
CA ILE A 308 -29.73 -12.40 0.31
C ILE A 308 -30.21 -12.12 1.74
N SER A 309 -30.18 -13.13 2.61
CA SER A 309 -30.48 -12.96 4.05
C SER A 309 -29.43 -12.08 4.73
N ASP A 310 -28.12 -12.33 4.50
CA ASP A 310 -27.03 -11.52 5.04
C ASP A 310 -27.14 -10.05 4.59
N VAL A 311 -27.50 -9.82 3.32
CA VAL A 311 -27.72 -8.47 2.75
C VAL A 311 -28.90 -7.75 3.37
N LYS A 312 -30.03 -8.45 3.58
CA LYS A 312 -31.20 -7.85 4.23
C LYS A 312 -30.90 -7.46 5.68
N GLN A 313 -30.27 -8.37 6.43
CA GLN A 313 -29.83 -8.11 7.80
C GLN A 313 -28.83 -6.94 7.87
N TYR A 314 -28.01 -6.78 6.83
CA TYR A 314 -27.01 -5.73 6.73
C TYR A 314 -27.58 -4.37 6.30
N LYS A 315 -28.52 -4.33 5.33
CA LYS A 315 -29.27 -3.12 4.93
C LYS A 315 -30.12 -2.55 6.06
N GLU A 316 -30.69 -3.41 6.90
CA GLU A 316 -31.43 -3.01 8.10
C GLU A 316 -30.51 -2.46 9.20
N SER A 317 -29.21 -2.78 9.17
CA SER A 317 -28.27 -2.42 10.23
C SER A 317 -27.68 -1.00 10.14
N LYS A 318 -27.79 -0.28 9.02
CA LYS A 318 -27.21 1.07 8.90
C LYS A 318 -27.96 2.00 7.94
N LYS A 319 -28.76 2.91 8.50
CA LYS A 319 -28.72 4.31 8.04
C LYS A 319 -27.34 4.85 8.41
N ALA A 320 -26.69 5.61 7.51
CA ALA A 320 -25.46 6.33 7.82
C ALA A 320 -25.56 6.97 9.21
N ASN A 321 -24.57 6.77 10.07
CA ASN A 321 -24.57 7.37 11.40
C ASN A 321 -24.21 8.86 11.24
N LYS A 322 -25.18 9.64 10.76
CA LYS A 322 -25.05 11.07 10.42
C LYS A 322 -24.43 11.87 11.56
N LYS A 323 -24.62 11.41 12.81
CA LYS A 323 -23.96 11.92 14.01
C LYS A 323 -22.43 11.78 13.94
N GLU A 324 -21.91 10.58 13.69
CA GLU A 324 -20.46 10.32 13.57
C GLU A 324 -19.85 11.12 12.41
N LEU A 325 -20.54 11.21 11.28
CA LEU A 325 -20.09 11.98 10.12
C LEU A 325 -19.97 13.47 10.43
N THR A 326 -20.99 14.03 11.11
CA THR A 326 -21.00 15.44 11.54
C THR A 326 -19.95 15.70 12.62
N GLU A 327 -19.76 14.76 13.55
CA GLU A 327 -18.74 14.85 14.59
C GLU A 327 -17.32 14.81 13.99
N LEU A 328 -17.06 13.92 13.03
CA LEU A 328 -15.81 13.90 12.28
C LEU A 328 -15.59 15.23 11.55
N TYR A 329 -16.59 15.72 10.81
CA TYR A 329 -16.52 17.01 10.13
C TYR A 329 -16.14 18.13 11.09
N ASN A 330 -16.85 18.27 12.21
CA ASN A 330 -16.56 19.31 13.19
C ASN A 330 -15.15 19.19 13.77
N ASN A 331 -14.67 17.97 14.06
CA ASN A 331 -13.30 17.76 14.52
C ASN A 331 -12.27 18.18 13.45
N ILE A 332 -12.49 17.82 12.18
CA ILE A 332 -11.60 18.21 11.07
C ILE A 332 -11.57 19.73 10.91
N ILE A 333 -12.72 20.41 10.94
CA ILE A 333 -12.79 21.87 10.86
C ILE A 333 -12.14 22.54 12.08
N ASP A 334 -12.31 21.98 13.27
CA ASP A 334 -11.67 22.46 14.49
C ASP A 334 -10.13 22.36 14.42
N ILE A 335 -9.61 21.26 13.86
CA ILE A 335 -8.17 21.02 13.71
C ILE A 335 -7.56 21.90 12.62
N PHE A 336 -8.08 21.82 11.39
CA PHE A 336 -7.43 22.42 10.21
C PHE A 336 -7.93 23.83 9.89
N GLY A 337 -9.15 24.16 10.31
CA GLY A 337 -9.86 25.37 9.89
C GLY A 337 -10.61 25.17 8.58
N ILE A 338 -11.72 25.90 8.41
CA ILE A 338 -12.62 25.72 7.27
C ILE A 338 -11.94 26.02 5.92
N ASP A 339 -11.06 27.01 5.87
CA ASP A 339 -10.36 27.42 4.64
C ASP A 339 -9.25 26.44 4.19
N ASN A 340 -8.94 25.45 5.03
CA ASN A 340 -7.88 24.46 4.83
C ASN A 340 -8.41 23.03 4.74
N PHE A 341 -9.73 22.84 4.72
CA PHE A 341 -10.36 21.54 4.49
C PHE A 341 -11.14 21.54 3.18
N TYR A 342 -10.94 20.49 2.37
CA TYR A 342 -11.64 20.31 1.11
C TYR A 342 -12.25 18.90 1.00
N PHE A 343 -13.48 18.83 0.49
CA PHE A 343 -14.08 17.59 0.01
C PHE A 343 -13.45 17.22 -1.33
N GLU A 344 -12.64 16.18 -1.32
CA GLU A 344 -11.99 15.67 -2.51
C GLU A 344 -12.94 14.81 -3.33
N ILE A 345 -12.97 15.05 -4.65
CA ILE A 345 -13.78 14.29 -5.60
C ILE A 345 -12.92 13.74 -6.73
N GLN A 346 -13.22 12.51 -7.13
CA GLN A 346 -12.47 11.73 -8.12
C GLN A 346 -13.45 10.96 -9.02
N ASN A 347 -12.98 10.49 -10.19
CA ASN A 347 -13.75 9.55 -11.01
C ASN A 347 -12.85 8.66 -11.87
N HIS A 348 -12.89 7.36 -11.57
CA HIS A 348 -12.21 6.27 -12.28
C HIS A 348 -13.21 5.38 -13.03
N GLY A 349 -14.49 5.74 -13.04
CA GLY A 349 -15.56 5.01 -13.73
C GLY A 349 -16.19 3.90 -12.90
N LEU A 350 -16.07 3.98 -11.57
CA LEU A 350 -16.69 3.03 -10.64
C LEU A 350 -18.10 3.51 -10.23
N ASP A 351 -19.05 2.59 -10.15
CA ASP A 351 -20.42 2.90 -9.71
C ASP A 351 -20.45 3.34 -8.23
N SER A 352 -19.63 2.70 -7.39
CA SER A 352 -19.42 3.11 -6.00
C SER A 352 -18.95 4.55 -5.82
N GLU A 353 -18.06 5.06 -6.69
CA GLU A 353 -17.63 6.46 -6.66
C GLU A 353 -18.81 7.40 -6.94
N LYS A 354 -19.59 7.07 -7.97
CA LYS A 354 -20.79 7.84 -8.33
C LYS A 354 -21.76 7.92 -7.14
N ILE A 355 -22.01 6.81 -6.46
CA ILE A 355 -22.95 6.79 -5.32
C ILE A 355 -22.37 7.58 -4.14
N LEU A 356 -21.16 7.26 -3.69
CA LEU A 356 -20.58 7.83 -2.46
C LEU A 356 -20.26 9.31 -2.58
N TYR A 357 -19.73 9.77 -3.72
CA TYR A 357 -19.41 11.18 -3.86
C TYR A 357 -20.66 12.05 -4.00
N ASN A 358 -21.77 11.53 -4.56
CA ASN A 358 -23.04 12.25 -4.52
C ASN A 358 -23.56 12.41 -3.08
N GLU A 359 -23.45 11.37 -2.25
CA GLU A 359 -23.75 11.47 -0.81
C GLU A 359 -22.79 12.44 -0.09
N LEU A 360 -21.51 12.47 -0.46
CA LEU A 360 -20.54 13.42 0.07
C LEU A 360 -20.90 14.87 -0.28
N ILE A 361 -21.33 15.13 -1.51
CA ILE A 361 -21.81 16.44 -1.97
C ILE A 361 -23.06 16.85 -1.18
N ASN A 362 -24.03 15.93 -1.03
CA ASN A 362 -25.23 16.19 -0.23
C ASN A 362 -24.86 16.55 1.21
N PHE A 363 -23.93 15.83 1.82
CA PHE A 363 -23.42 16.15 3.14
C PHE A 363 -22.74 17.52 3.20
N ALA A 364 -21.91 17.86 2.20
CA ALA A 364 -21.27 19.18 2.12
C ALA A 364 -22.30 20.32 2.00
N ILE A 365 -23.39 20.11 1.26
CA ILE A 365 -24.54 21.04 1.18
C ILE A 365 -25.21 21.19 2.54
N GLU A 366 -25.47 20.09 3.25
CA GLU A 366 -26.05 20.12 4.60
C GLU A 366 -25.17 20.89 5.59
N MET A 367 -23.85 20.74 5.50
CA MET A 367 -22.89 21.47 6.33
C MET A 367 -22.67 22.92 5.89
N LYS A 368 -23.35 23.37 4.81
CA LYS A 368 -23.18 24.70 4.20
C LYS A 368 -21.74 25.00 3.78
N ASN A 369 -21.01 23.95 3.37
CA ASN A 369 -19.61 24.03 2.97
C ASN A 369 -19.40 23.67 1.49
N THR A 370 -20.24 24.25 0.63
CA THR A 370 -20.33 23.90 -0.80
C THR A 370 -19.24 24.50 -1.67
N ASN A 371 -18.37 25.36 -1.11
CA ASN A 371 -17.30 26.02 -1.87
C ASN A 371 -15.94 25.33 -1.80
N HIS A 372 -15.85 24.24 -1.02
CA HIS A 372 -14.60 23.57 -0.71
C HIS A 372 -14.55 22.17 -1.33
N PHE A 373 -14.93 22.04 -2.61
CA PHE A 373 -14.62 20.83 -3.37
C PHE A 373 -13.24 20.94 -4.02
N ILE A 374 -12.50 19.84 -4.10
CA ILE A 374 -11.21 19.80 -4.82
C ILE A 374 -11.12 18.54 -5.68
N ALA A 375 -10.66 18.71 -6.93
CA ALA A 375 -10.51 17.61 -7.85
C ALA A 375 -9.14 16.95 -7.69
N SER A 376 -9.10 15.62 -7.76
CA SER A 376 -7.86 14.84 -7.81
C SER A 376 -8.05 13.56 -8.63
N ASN A 377 -6.98 12.77 -8.80
CA ASN A 377 -7.03 11.53 -9.58
C ASN A 377 -6.21 10.38 -8.99
N ASP A 378 -5.87 10.44 -7.69
CA ASP A 378 -5.20 9.34 -6.97
C ASP A 378 -4.08 8.66 -7.81
N ILE A 379 -3.13 9.48 -8.28
CA ILE A 379 -2.25 9.08 -9.37
C ILE A 379 -1.24 8.04 -8.88
N HIS A 380 -1.27 6.85 -9.48
CA HIS A 380 -0.37 5.73 -9.16
C HIS A 380 0.50 5.31 -10.36
N ILE A 381 0.14 5.73 -11.57
CA ILE A 381 0.84 5.42 -12.81
C ILE A 381 1.35 6.73 -13.41
N GLY A 382 2.67 6.90 -13.45
CA GLY A 382 3.34 8.16 -13.81
C GLY A 382 3.29 8.58 -15.28
N ILE A 383 2.33 8.07 -16.06
CA ILE A 383 2.14 8.44 -17.47
C ILE A 383 0.94 9.34 -17.64
N CYS A 384 0.93 10.13 -18.73
CA CYS A 384 -0.25 10.83 -19.21
C CYS A 384 -0.70 10.21 -20.52
N LYS A 385 -1.96 9.79 -20.63
CA LYS A 385 -2.49 9.11 -21.83
C LYS A 385 -2.34 9.94 -23.12
N ASP A 386 -2.29 11.27 -23.00
CA ASP A 386 -2.03 12.18 -24.13
C ASP A 386 -0.68 11.94 -24.83
N PHE A 387 0.30 11.31 -24.15
CA PHE A 387 1.68 11.16 -24.64
C PHE A 387 2.08 9.72 -24.99
N TYR A 388 1.23 8.75 -24.69
CA TYR A 388 1.57 7.33 -24.76
C TYR A 388 0.58 6.59 -25.64
N ASN A 389 1.05 5.56 -26.35
CA ASN A 389 0.17 4.69 -27.12
C ASN A 389 -0.41 3.55 -26.25
N ASP A 390 -1.43 2.88 -26.77
CA ASP A 390 -2.18 1.84 -26.04
C ASP A 390 -1.28 0.72 -25.50
N ASN A 391 -0.27 0.28 -26.27
CA ASN A 391 0.66 -0.77 -25.84
C ASN A 391 1.53 -0.32 -24.66
N GLN A 392 1.95 0.94 -24.64
CA GLN A 392 2.72 1.50 -23.53
C GLN A 392 1.84 1.65 -22.28
N ILE A 393 0.62 2.14 -22.44
CA ILE A 393 -0.35 2.27 -21.33
C ILE A 393 -0.61 0.89 -20.70
N GLU A 394 -0.88 -0.11 -21.54
CA GLU A 394 -1.10 -1.50 -21.12
C GLU A 394 0.08 -2.04 -20.29
N ASN A 395 1.32 -1.76 -20.72
CA ASN A 395 2.51 -2.20 -20.00
C ASN A 395 2.65 -1.53 -18.63
N GLU A 396 2.33 -0.25 -18.51
CA GLU A 396 2.38 0.46 -17.22
C GLU A 396 1.29 -0.03 -16.27
N VAL A 397 0.08 -0.33 -16.76
CA VAL A 397 -0.98 -0.95 -15.95
C VAL A 397 -0.57 -2.34 -15.46
N LYS A 398 0.07 -3.15 -16.32
CA LYS A 398 0.62 -4.47 -15.94
C LYS A 398 1.69 -4.36 -14.84
N LYS A 399 2.59 -3.39 -14.94
CA LYS A 399 3.61 -3.14 -13.90
C LYS A 399 2.96 -2.80 -12.57
N ARG A 400 1.96 -1.91 -12.53
CA ARG A 400 1.18 -1.62 -11.32
C ARG A 400 0.55 -2.88 -10.73
N ASN A 401 -0.03 -3.73 -11.57
CA ASN A 401 -0.64 -4.98 -11.12
C ASN A 401 0.37 -5.93 -10.47
N ILE A 402 1.61 -5.99 -10.98
CA ILE A 402 2.72 -6.74 -10.36
C ILE A 402 3.08 -6.14 -8.99
N VAL A 403 3.18 -4.81 -8.87
CA VAL A 403 3.45 -4.14 -7.58
C VAL A 403 2.34 -4.39 -6.56
N GLN A 404 1.08 -4.37 -7.00
CA GLN A 404 -0.05 -4.74 -6.14
C GLN A 404 0.05 -6.20 -5.67
N PHE A 405 0.44 -7.11 -6.57
CA PHE A 405 0.65 -8.51 -6.21
C PHE A 405 1.77 -8.68 -5.18
N THR A 406 2.92 -8.04 -5.35
CA THR A 406 4.05 -8.14 -4.40
C THR A 406 3.68 -7.57 -3.03
N ARG A 407 2.85 -6.53 -2.99
CA ARG A 407 2.41 -5.91 -1.73
C ARG A 407 1.34 -6.72 -1.00
N PHE A 408 0.28 -7.14 -1.70
CA PHE A 408 -0.88 -7.79 -1.08
C PHE A 408 -0.81 -9.32 -1.10
N ASN A 409 0.19 -9.88 -1.76
CA ASN A 409 0.34 -11.32 -2.00
C ASN A 409 -0.95 -11.96 -2.56
N LYS A 410 -1.66 -11.22 -3.43
CA LYS A 410 -2.95 -11.59 -3.97
C LYS A 410 -3.05 -11.17 -5.43
N TYR A 411 -3.21 -12.16 -6.32
CA TYR A 411 -3.44 -11.88 -7.73
C TYR A 411 -4.83 -11.30 -7.94
N SER A 412 -4.90 -10.23 -8.73
CA SER A 412 -6.15 -9.64 -9.20
C SER A 412 -6.02 -9.37 -10.69
N PRO A 413 -7.00 -9.76 -11.54
CA PRO A 413 -6.94 -9.44 -12.96
C PRO A 413 -7.02 -7.92 -13.16
N ILE A 414 -6.43 -7.43 -14.25
CA ILE A 414 -6.54 -6.03 -14.67
C ILE A 414 -8.02 -5.69 -14.86
N ARG A 415 -8.44 -4.61 -14.22
CA ARG A 415 -9.78 -4.06 -14.27
C ARG A 415 -9.80 -2.84 -15.18
N LYS A 416 -11.01 -2.42 -15.59
CA LYS A 416 -11.17 -1.26 -16.47
C LYS A 416 -10.74 0.05 -15.81
N ASP A 417 -10.98 0.18 -14.51
CA ASP A 417 -10.58 1.35 -13.71
C ASP A 417 -9.06 1.44 -13.50
N ASP A 418 -8.31 0.33 -13.63
CA ASP A 418 -6.85 0.35 -13.42
C ASP A 418 -6.12 1.26 -14.42
N TYR A 419 -6.71 1.52 -15.59
CA TYR A 419 -6.19 2.46 -16.59
C TYR A 419 -6.37 3.93 -16.17
N GLU A 420 -7.21 4.24 -15.19
CA GLU A 420 -7.60 5.60 -14.87
C GLU A 420 -6.76 6.27 -13.78
N TYR A 421 -5.88 5.54 -13.10
CA TYR A 421 -4.96 6.03 -12.07
C TYR A 421 -3.68 6.68 -12.67
N THR A 422 -3.84 7.36 -13.79
CA THR A 422 -2.78 8.02 -14.58
C THR A 422 -2.79 9.54 -14.36
N ILE A 423 -1.79 10.26 -14.87
CA ILE A 423 -1.81 11.72 -14.88
C ILE A 423 -2.83 12.20 -15.91
N LYS A 424 -3.87 12.92 -15.46
CA LYS A 424 -4.88 13.55 -16.31
C LYS A 424 -4.64 15.05 -16.43
N SER A 425 -4.77 15.61 -17.64
CA SER A 425 -4.84 17.06 -17.81
C SER A 425 -6.12 17.63 -17.17
N ASN A 426 -6.18 18.94 -16.89
CA ASN A 426 -7.39 19.57 -16.33
C ASN A 426 -8.62 19.30 -17.21
N LYS A 427 -8.45 19.31 -18.55
CA LYS A 427 -9.51 19.00 -19.51
C LYS A 427 -10.01 17.56 -19.38
N GLU A 428 -9.10 16.60 -19.25
CA GLU A 428 -9.44 15.19 -19.11
C GLU A 428 -10.08 14.89 -17.75
N LEU A 429 -9.49 15.43 -16.67
CA LEU A 429 -10.04 15.30 -15.32
C LEU A 429 -11.46 15.87 -15.24
N SER A 430 -11.67 17.08 -15.79
CA SER A 430 -13.01 17.69 -15.90
C SER A 430 -13.96 16.81 -16.69
N LYS A 431 -13.52 16.22 -17.81
CA LYS A 431 -14.37 15.33 -18.64
C LYS A 431 -14.83 14.10 -17.85
N TRP A 432 -13.97 13.53 -17.03
CA TRP A 432 -14.31 12.40 -16.18
C TRP A 432 -15.29 12.81 -15.08
N LEU A 433 -14.98 13.86 -14.32
CA LEU A 433 -15.84 14.34 -13.23
C LEU A 433 -17.24 14.75 -13.71
N ASN A 434 -17.35 15.41 -14.87
CA ASN A 434 -18.63 15.79 -15.49
C ASN A 434 -19.53 14.60 -15.90
N LYS A 435 -19.04 13.36 -15.85
CA LYS A 435 -19.90 12.16 -16.04
C LYS A 435 -20.81 11.90 -14.83
N ILE A 436 -20.44 12.39 -13.65
CA ILE A 436 -21.11 12.06 -12.38
C ILE A 436 -21.47 13.30 -11.54
N PHE A 437 -20.94 14.47 -11.86
CA PHE A 437 -21.21 15.73 -11.15
C PHE A 437 -21.61 16.86 -12.08
N ASP A 438 -22.26 17.88 -11.50
CA ASP A 438 -22.62 19.12 -12.20
C ASP A 438 -21.40 19.96 -12.55
N LYS A 439 -21.48 20.65 -13.69
CA LYS A 439 -20.36 21.44 -14.25
C LYS A 439 -19.82 22.48 -13.29
N ASP A 440 -20.68 23.12 -12.50
CA ASP A 440 -20.26 24.18 -11.58
C ASP A 440 -19.41 23.63 -10.42
N ILE A 441 -19.79 22.47 -9.88
CA ILE A 441 -18.99 21.75 -8.86
C ILE A 441 -17.65 21.34 -9.47
N VAL A 442 -17.65 20.80 -10.69
CA VAL A 442 -16.42 20.37 -11.37
C VAL A 442 -15.48 21.55 -11.64
N ASN A 443 -16.00 22.66 -12.15
CA ASN A 443 -15.20 23.86 -12.42
C ASN A 443 -14.57 24.38 -11.13
N GLN A 444 -15.36 24.51 -10.06
CA GLN A 444 -14.86 24.92 -8.76
C GLN A 444 -13.78 23.96 -8.23
N ALA A 445 -14.01 22.64 -8.32
CA ALA A 445 -13.07 21.65 -7.81
C ALA A 445 -11.72 21.68 -8.56
N ILE A 446 -11.74 21.96 -9.87
CA ILE A 446 -10.55 22.13 -10.70
C ILE A 446 -9.83 23.44 -10.37
N ASP A 447 -10.57 24.55 -10.23
CA ASP A 447 -9.99 25.86 -9.88
C ASP A 447 -9.34 25.83 -8.49
N ASN A 448 -9.94 25.10 -7.54
CA ASN A 448 -9.42 24.94 -6.19
C ASN A 448 -8.06 24.21 -6.14
N ILE A 449 -7.67 23.43 -7.16
CA ILE A 449 -6.33 22.85 -7.25
C ILE A 449 -5.27 23.95 -7.24
N GLU A 450 -5.45 24.98 -8.07
CA GLU A 450 -4.52 26.11 -8.15
C GLU A 450 -4.57 26.96 -6.89
N VAL A 451 -5.76 27.22 -6.34
CA VAL A 451 -5.94 27.97 -5.08
C VAL A 451 -5.16 27.31 -3.94
N VAL A 452 -5.34 26.00 -3.75
CA VAL A 452 -4.67 25.24 -2.69
C VAL A 452 -3.17 25.19 -2.91
N LEU A 453 -2.71 24.82 -4.10
CA LEU A 453 -1.29 24.70 -4.38
C LEU A 453 -0.56 26.05 -4.34
N ASN A 454 -1.23 27.16 -4.63
CA ASN A 454 -0.67 28.50 -4.45
C ASN A 454 -0.42 28.87 -2.99
N LYS A 455 -1.19 28.31 -2.03
CA LYS A 455 -0.90 28.45 -0.59
C LYS A 455 0.39 27.72 -0.19
N CYS A 456 0.79 26.68 -0.94
CA CYS A 456 1.97 25.88 -0.62
C CYS A 456 3.28 26.53 -1.08
N GLN A 457 4.09 26.97 -0.13
CA GLN A 457 5.39 27.60 -0.31
C GLN A 457 6.50 26.57 -0.46
N GLU A 458 7.60 26.97 -1.09
CA GLU A 458 8.81 26.15 -1.12
C GLU A 458 9.35 25.99 0.30
N ILE A 459 9.59 24.76 0.72
CA ILE A 459 10.12 24.48 2.05
C ILE A 459 11.59 24.88 2.09
N LYS A 460 11.85 26.02 2.70
CA LYS A 460 13.20 26.48 3.01
C LYS A 460 13.62 25.88 4.34
N PHE A 461 14.34 24.77 4.27
CA PHE A 461 14.99 24.22 5.44
C PHE A 461 15.93 25.28 6.02
N PRO A 462 15.86 25.58 7.34
CA PRO A 462 16.80 26.47 7.96
C PRO A 462 18.20 25.96 7.64
N LYS A 463 19.06 26.84 7.09
CA LYS A 463 20.47 26.49 6.93
C LYS A 463 20.95 26.17 8.33
N VAL A 464 21.36 24.94 8.54
CA VAL A 464 22.10 24.56 9.74
C VAL A 464 23.52 25.12 9.55
N THR A 465 23.61 26.44 9.60
CA THR A 465 24.87 27.14 9.80
C THR A 465 25.20 27.03 11.27
N ILE A 466 26.50 26.90 11.53
CA ILE A 466 27.16 26.78 12.84
C ILE A 466 26.78 27.90 13.85
N ASP A 467 25.90 28.83 13.46
CA ASP A 467 25.39 29.95 14.26
C ASP A 467 23.94 29.73 14.74
N GLY A 468 23.64 28.59 15.40
CA GLY A 468 22.46 28.51 16.27
C GLY A 468 21.66 27.21 16.32
N TYR A 469 21.96 26.22 15.47
CA TYR A 469 21.44 24.86 15.61
C TYR A 469 22.59 23.86 15.57
N ASN A 470 22.87 23.22 16.70
CA ASN A 470 23.89 22.19 16.76
C ASN A 470 23.33 20.88 16.19
N PHE A 471 24.07 20.29 15.25
CA PHE A 471 23.77 18.97 14.66
C PHE A 471 23.86 17.82 15.67
N TYR A 472 24.45 18.10 16.83
CA TYR A 472 24.69 17.19 17.93
C TYR A 472 24.32 17.91 19.23
N PRO A 473 24.15 17.20 20.37
CA PRO A 473 23.99 17.83 21.67
C PRO A 473 24.97 18.99 21.90
N ILE A 474 24.48 20.08 22.50
CA ILE A 474 25.33 21.22 22.84
C ILE A 474 26.25 20.80 23.97
N VAL A 475 27.57 20.88 23.75
CA VAL A 475 28.56 20.73 24.81
C VAL A 475 29.00 22.12 25.23
N ASP A 476 28.70 22.49 26.47
CA ASP A 476 29.10 23.78 27.01
C ASP A 476 30.63 23.88 27.03
N ASN A 477 31.16 25.01 26.53
CA ASN A 477 32.60 25.26 26.44
C ASN A 477 33.39 24.15 25.70
N ALA A 478 32.78 23.54 24.67
CA ALA A 478 33.34 22.40 23.94
C ALA A 478 34.83 22.54 23.57
N ASN A 479 35.28 23.72 23.13
CA ASN A 479 36.69 23.94 22.76
C ASN A 479 37.64 23.81 23.96
N GLU A 480 37.25 24.30 25.13
CA GLU A 480 38.08 24.23 26.34
C GLU A 480 38.06 22.83 26.93
N VAL A 481 36.89 22.17 26.95
CA VAL A 481 36.76 20.76 27.36
C VAL A 481 37.59 19.86 26.44
N PHE A 482 37.55 20.10 25.12
CA PHE A 482 38.34 19.35 24.15
C PHE A 482 39.84 19.48 24.43
N LYS A 483 40.37 20.70 24.59
CA LYS A 483 41.78 20.90 24.97
C LYS A 483 42.15 20.20 26.27
N GLN A 484 41.29 20.26 27.29
CA GLN A 484 41.52 19.57 28.56
C GLN A 484 41.61 18.05 28.36
N LYS A 485 40.69 17.47 27.58
CA LYS A 485 40.68 16.04 27.26
C LYS A 485 41.90 15.61 26.43
N ILE A 486 42.39 16.44 25.51
CA ILE A 486 43.66 16.20 24.82
C ILE A 486 44.83 16.13 25.83
N GLN A 487 44.90 17.07 26.78
CA GLN A 487 45.94 17.06 27.81
C GLN A 487 45.84 15.84 28.75
N GLU A 488 44.62 15.40 29.09
CA GLU A 488 44.39 14.14 29.81
C GLU A 488 44.86 12.93 29.01
N GLY A 489 44.54 12.90 27.71
CA GLY A 489 44.95 11.88 26.76
C GLY A 489 46.46 11.74 26.66
N ILE A 490 47.18 12.87 26.57
CA ILE A 490 48.66 12.89 26.52
C ILE A 490 49.24 12.22 27.76
N LYS A 491 48.75 12.59 28.96
CA LYS A 491 49.21 11.99 30.22
C LYS A 491 48.94 10.49 30.29
N LYS A 492 47.82 10.03 29.72
CA LYS A 492 47.39 8.63 29.73
C LYS A 492 48.17 7.76 28.73
N ARG A 493 48.35 8.25 27.49
CA ARG A 493 48.98 7.50 26.39
C ARG A 493 50.51 7.61 26.40
N PHE A 494 51.04 8.73 26.87
CA PHE A 494 52.48 9.02 26.92
C PHE A 494 52.95 9.33 28.35
N PRO A 495 52.78 8.41 29.33
CA PRO A 495 53.14 8.67 30.73
C PRO A 495 54.64 8.91 30.96
N ASN A 496 55.49 8.46 30.02
CA ASN A 496 56.94 8.66 30.06
C ASN A 496 57.42 9.79 29.13
N GLY A 497 56.50 10.61 28.61
CA GLY A 497 56.78 11.62 27.59
C GLY A 497 56.74 11.08 26.15
N PHE A 498 56.77 11.99 25.18
CA PHE A 498 56.72 11.65 23.77
C PHE A 498 58.02 11.01 23.27
N PRO A 499 57.94 10.03 22.35
CA PRO A 499 59.13 9.49 21.68
C PRO A 499 59.91 10.55 20.89
N ASP A 500 59.20 11.45 20.21
CA ASP A 500 59.75 12.60 19.49
C ASP A 500 58.97 13.86 19.91
N LYS A 501 59.47 14.54 20.93
CA LYS A 501 58.74 15.64 21.57
C LYS A 501 58.32 16.73 20.57
N GLU A 502 59.24 17.16 19.70
CA GLU A 502 58.96 18.24 18.75
C GLU A 502 57.92 17.83 17.70
N LYS A 503 58.02 16.59 17.18
CA LYS A 503 57.06 16.08 16.19
C LYS A 503 55.65 15.96 16.75
N TYR A 504 55.50 15.37 17.94
CA TYR A 504 54.18 15.17 18.56
C TYR A 504 53.55 16.51 18.99
N GLU A 505 54.30 17.40 19.65
CA GLU A 505 53.77 18.71 20.07
C GLU A 505 53.28 19.54 18.88
N LYS A 506 54.04 19.53 17.77
CA LYS A 506 53.66 20.22 16.54
C LYS A 506 52.41 19.65 15.88
N GLU A 507 52.29 18.32 15.80
CA GLU A 507 51.14 17.67 15.17
C GLU A 507 49.87 17.89 15.99
N ILE A 508 49.93 17.67 17.31
CA ILE A 508 48.79 17.89 18.21
C ILE A 508 48.31 19.34 18.16
N GLU A 509 49.24 20.31 18.22
CA GLU A 509 48.89 21.73 18.12
C GLU A 509 48.21 22.06 16.79
N TYR A 510 48.70 21.50 15.69
CA TYR A 510 48.12 21.69 14.36
C TYR A 510 46.71 21.09 14.26
N GLU A 511 46.53 19.83 14.64
CA GLU A 511 45.24 19.13 14.62
C GLU A 511 44.20 19.84 15.50
N THR A 512 44.55 20.11 16.76
CA THR A 512 43.66 20.75 17.74
C THR A 512 43.18 22.10 17.23
N ASN A 513 44.09 22.91 16.67
CA ASN A 513 43.74 24.21 16.12
C ASN A 513 42.80 24.09 14.91
N ILE A 514 43.01 23.13 14.01
CA ILE A 514 42.12 22.91 12.87
C ILE A 514 40.75 22.43 13.36
N ILE A 515 40.67 21.43 14.22
CA ILE A 515 39.41 20.87 14.74
C ILE A 515 38.57 21.96 15.41
N ILE A 516 39.21 22.82 16.22
CA ILE A 516 38.54 23.95 16.87
C ILE A 516 38.09 24.99 15.85
N SER A 517 38.97 25.41 14.93
CA SER A 517 38.67 26.44 13.94
C SER A 517 37.52 26.04 12.99
N MET A 518 37.39 24.74 12.71
CA MET A 518 36.31 24.18 11.89
C MET A 518 35.02 23.89 12.67
N GLY A 519 35.02 24.05 13.99
CA GLY A 519 33.84 23.86 14.85
C GLY A 519 33.51 22.40 15.18
N TYR A 520 34.48 21.49 15.15
CA TYR A 520 34.26 20.05 15.37
C TYR A 520 34.68 19.53 16.75
N ALA A 521 35.08 20.40 17.68
CA ALA A 521 35.47 19.99 19.04
C ALA A 521 34.35 19.21 19.75
N ALA A 522 33.11 19.71 19.72
CA ALA A 522 31.95 19.05 20.34
C ALA A 522 31.68 17.66 19.73
N TYR A 523 31.85 17.51 18.41
CA TYR A 523 31.68 16.21 17.74
C TYR A 523 32.65 15.16 18.28
N HIS A 524 33.93 15.51 18.41
CA HIS A 524 34.94 14.59 18.94
C HIS A 524 34.66 14.22 20.40
N LEU A 525 34.24 15.18 21.22
CA LEU A 525 33.85 14.93 22.61
C LEU A 525 32.69 13.94 22.73
N ILE A 526 31.64 14.12 21.92
CA ILE A 526 30.47 13.23 21.91
C ILE A 526 30.86 11.82 21.48
N VAL A 527 31.68 11.69 20.44
CA VAL A 527 32.17 10.38 20.00
C VAL A 527 33.00 9.72 21.08
N ALA A 528 33.92 10.45 21.71
CA ALA A 528 34.76 9.92 22.79
C ALA A 528 33.91 9.42 23.97
N ASP A 529 32.88 10.18 24.36
CA ASP A 529 31.94 9.83 25.42
C ASP A 529 31.20 8.50 25.14
N TYR A 530 30.62 8.35 23.92
CA TYR A 530 29.97 7.10 23.52
C TYR A 530 30.91 5.89 23.52
N LEU A 531 32.16 6.08 23.09
CA LEU A 531 33.14 4.99 23.06
C LEU A 531 33.62 4.64 24.46
N GLU A 532 33.78 5.60 25.36
CA GLU A 532 34.10 5.35 26.76
C GLU A 532 32.97 4.56 27.45
N TYR A 533 31.72 5.00 27.28
CA TYR A 533 30.56 4.27 27.77
C TYR A 533 30.48 2.85 27.18
N GLY A 534 30.69 2.71 25.87
CA GLY A 534 30.67 1.41 25.19
C GLY A 534 31.73 0.43 25.70
N ARG A 535 32.93 0.92 26.05
CA ARG A 535 33.99 0.09 26.66
C ARG A 535 33.58 -0.44 28.04
N LEU A 536 32.92 0.39 28.85
CA LEU A 536 32.40 -0.02 30.15
C LEU A 536 31.23 -0.99 30.01
N LEU A 537 30.30 -0.71 29.09
CA LEU A 537 29.15 -1.57 28.83
C LEU A 537 29.58 -2.98 28.39
N GLY A 538 30.73 -3.11 27.71
CA GLY A 538 31.32 -4.41 27.37
C GLY A 538 31.68 -5.29 28.57
N TYR A 539 31.73 -4.76 29.79
CA TYR A 539 31.88 -5.53 31.02
C TYR A 539 30.55 -6.00 31.61
N VAL A 540 29.41 -5.51 31.11
CA VAL A 540 28.08 -5.84 31.62
C VAL A 540 27.55 -7.09 30.92
N PRO A 541 27.05 -8.11 31.65
CA PRO A 541 26.41 -9.27 31.04
C PRO A 541 25.25 -8.85 30.13
N THR A 542 25.11 -9.47 28.96
CA THR A 542 24.12 -9.06 27.93
C THR A 542 22.69 -8.97 28.46
N ASN A 543 22.31 -9.84 29.39
CA ASN A 543 20.98 -9.85 30.02
C ASN A 543 20.75 -8.78 31.10
N ARG A 544 21.76 -7.93 31.37
CA ARG A 544 21.73 -6.84 32.35
C ARG A 544 21.99 -5.47 31.72
N ILE A 545 22.19 -5.41 30.40
CA ILE A 545 22.45 -4.14 29.67
C ILE A 545 21.32 -3.13 29.87
N ASP A 546 20.05 -3.58 29.88
CA ASP A 546 18.89 -2.70 30.07
C ASP A 546 18.84 -2.05 31.46
N ASP A 547 19.55 -2.60 32.45
CA ASP A 547 19.65 -2.05 33.81
C ASP A 547 20.82 -1.06 33.97
N ALA A 548 21.66 -0.90 32.95
CA ALA A 548 22.89 -0.12 33.03
C ALA A 548 22.59 1.37 33.28
N PRO A 549 23.24 2.01 34.27
CA PRO A 549 23.17 3.46 34.45
C PRO A 549 23.66 4.21 33.21
N LEU A 550 23.07 5.37 32.92
CA LEU A 550 23.39 6.12 31.68
C LEU A 550 24.65 6.97 31.77
N SER A 551 25.19 7.25 32.96
CA SER A 551 26.44 8.00 33.11
C SER A 551 27.64 7.06 33.21
N ILE A 552 28.78 7.47 32.64
CA ILE A 552 30.04 6.70 32.68
C ILE A 552 30.45 6.40 34.13
N GLU A 553 30.37 7.40 35.02
CA GLU A 553 30.76 7.25 36.43
C GLU A 553 29.86 6.26 37.19
N GLU A 554 28.54 6.36 37.02
CA GLU A 554 27.61 5.44 37.68
C GLU A 554 27.71 4.03 37.09
N LEU A 555 27.92 3.90 35.78
CA LEU A 555 28.10 2.62 35.12
C LEU A 555 29.37 1.92 35.63
N ASP A 556 30.50 2.62 35.68
CA ASP A 556 31.78 2.06 36.15
C ASP A 556 31.67 1.58 37.60
N LYS A 557 31.06 2.40 38.47
CA LYS A 557 30.78 2.01 39.84
C LYS A 557 29.81 0.83 39.93
N TRP A 558 28.75 0.82 39.12
CA TRP A 558 27.76 -0.25 39.11
C TRP A 558 28.35 -1.59 38.66
N ILE A 559 29.29 -1.57 37.71
CA ILE A 559 30.08 -2.74 37.30
C ILE A 559 30.85 -3.32 38.50
N ASP A 560 31.53 -2.45 39.26
CA ASP A 560 32.29 -2.87 40.45
C ASP A 560 31.38 -3.38 41.57
N ASP A 561 30.28 -2.67 41.84
CA ASP A 561 29.29 -3.01 42.88
C ASP A 561 28.58 -4.34 42.61
N ASN A 562 28.39 -4.70 41.32
CA ASN A 562 27.81 -5.98 40.92
C ASN A 562 28.86 -7.08 40.67
N HIS A 563 30.15 -6.77 40.85
CA HIS A 563 31.27 -7.69 40.64
C HIS A 563 31.29 -8.32 39.24
N PHE A 564 30.94 -7.56 38.19
CA PHE A 564 31.05 -8.08 36.83
C PHE A 564 32.52 -8.25 36.43
N GLU A 565 32.81 -9.36 35.74
CA GLU A 565 34.16 -9.63 35.28
C GLU A 565 34.56 -8.64 34.20
N ARG A 566 35.67 -7.93 34.39
CA ARG A 566 36.23 -7.02 33.38
C ARG A 566 36.99 -7.79 32.29
N ILE A 567 36.32 -8.77 31.69
CA ILE A 567 36.81 -9.49 30.50
C ILE A 567 36.55 -8.57 29.30
N GLY A 568 37.59 -8.16 28.61
CA GLY A 568 37.51 -7.14 27.57
C GLY A 568 36.68 -7.58 26.36
N GLN A 569 35.38 -7.24 26.32
CA GLN A 569 34.69 -7.05 25.07
C GLN A 569 35.13 -5.69 24.51
N SER A 570 36.09 -5.71 23.58
CA SER A 570 36.74 -4.48 23.13
C SER A 570 35.97 -3.77 22.02
N ILE A 571 35.92 -2.44 22.09
CA ILE A 571 35.77 -1.59 20.91
C ILE A 571 37.00 -1.80 20.02
N GLY A 572 36.80 -1.90 18.71
CA GLY A 572 37.91 -2.05 17.75
C GLY A 572 38.86 -0.84 17.79
N PRO A 573 40.10 -0.99 17.28
CA PRO A 573 41.16 0.02 17.42
C PRO A 573 40.95 1.32 16.63
N GLY A 574 39.77 1.54 16.05
CA GLY A 574 39.50 2.58 15.07
C GLY A 574 39.60 2.07 13.63
N ARG A 575 38.96 2.79 12.71
CA ARG A 575 38.96 2.48 11.26
C ARG A 575 38.70 3.73 10.43
N GLY A 576 39.01 3.64 9.14
CA GLY A 576 38.87 4.78 8.23
C GLY A 576 39.86 5.89 8.57
N SER A 577 39.57 7.11 8.15
CA SER A 577 40.49 8.23 8.31
C SER A 577 40.61 8.75 9.73
N ALA A 578 39.72 8.39 10.66
CA ALA A 578 39.88 8.77 12.07
C ALA A 578 41.19 8.24 12.68
N CYS A 579 41.74 7.13 12.15
CA CYS A 579 43.05 6.62 12.58
C CYS A 579 44.22 7.49 12.15
N ASP A 580 44.00 8.47 11.26
CA ASP A 580 45.02 9.38 10.77
C ASP A 580 45.19 10.62 11.68
N SER A 581 44.46 10.71 12.80
CA SER A 581 44.45 11.86 13.73
C SER A 581 45.01 11.50 15.10
N GLU A 582 46.02 12.26 15.54
CA GLU A 582 46.60 12.18 16.87
C GLU A 582 45.60 12.60 17.95
N ASP A 583 44.79 13.63 17.70
CA ASP A 583 43.74 14.07 18.63
C ASP A 583 42.69 12.96 18.86
N CYS A 584 42.35 12.19 17.82
CA CYS A 584 41.47 11.02 17.95
C CYS A 584 42.11 9.91 18.80
N TYR A 585 43.42 9.67 18.65
CA TYR A 585 44.15 8.69 19.45
C TYR A 585 44.19 9.10 20.94
N LEU A 586 44.46 10.38 21.20
CA LEU A 586 44.55 10.97 22.55
C LEU A 586 43.20 10.95 23.27
N LEU A 587 42.10 11.22 22.56
CA LEU A 587 40.75 11.11 23.11
C LEU A 587 40.29 9.66 23.32
N GLY A 588 41.05 8.67 22.85
CA GLY A 588 40.62 7.28 22.86
C GLY A 588 39.46 7.02 21.89
N ILE A 589 39.36 7.79 20.81
CA ILE A 589 38.47 7.47 19.69
C ILE A 589 39.10 6.35 18.83
N THR A 590 40.42 6.37 18.70
CA THR A 590 41.22 5.31 18.08
C THR A 590 42.27 4.78 19.07
N ASP A 591 42.81 3.60 18.77
CA ASP A 591 43.88 2.97 19.55
C ASP A 591 45.19 2.81 18.74
N ILE A 592 45.28 3.50 17.60
CA ILE A 592 46.48 3.55 16.74
C ILE A 592 47.08 4.95 16.85
N ASP A 593 48.34 5.01 17.30
CA ASP A 593 49.16 6.22 17.22
C ASP A 593 49.55 6.44 15.73
N PRO A 594 49.08 7.51 15.06
CA PRO A 594 49.32 7.75 13.63
C PRO A 594 50.78 8.09 13.29
N ILE A 595 51.53 8.66 14.22
CA ILE A 595 52.83 9.29 13.95
C ILE A 595 53.92 8.27 13.55
N PRO A 596 54.04 7.08 14.17
CA PRO A 596 54.95 6.01 13.74
C PRO A 596 54.64 5.44 12.36
N TYR A 597 53.37 5.51 11.93
CA TYR A 597 52.92 4.95 10.65
C TYR A 597 52.87 5.98 9.52
N ASN A 598 53.22 7.24 9.79
CA ASN A 598 53.14 8.37 8.85
C ASN A 598 51.75 8.48 8.21
N LEU A 599 50.71 8.37 9.03
CA LEU A 599 49.35 8.68 8.60
C LEU A 599 49.16 10.20 8.53
N TYR A 600 48.23 10.65 7.69
CA TYR A 600 48.09 12.07 7.32
C TYR A 600 46.76 12.64 7.81
N PHE A 601 46.81 13.59 8.73
CA PHE A 601 45.61 14.24 9.29
C PHE A 601 44.69 14.84 8.21
N GLU A 602 45.23 15.39 7.12
CA GLU A 602 44.42 16.01 6.06
C GLU A 602 43.54 15.01 5.28
N ARG A 603 43.83 13.71 5.39
CA ARG A 603 42.96 12.64 4.88
C ARG A 603 41.70 12.49 5.74
N PHE A 604 41.81 12.80 7.03
CA PHE A 604 40.68 12.89 7.96
C PHE A 604 39.94 14.21 7.80
N LEU A 605 40.65 15.33 7.99
CA LEU A 605 40.06 16.65 8.02
C LEU A 605 40.89 17.61 7.16
N ASN A 606 40.36 17.96 5.99
CA ASN A 606 41.05 18.85 5.07
C ASN A 606 40.69 20.34 5.36
N PRO A 607 41.66 21.18 5.76
CA PRO A 607 41.41 22.57 6.13
C PRO A 607 40.95 23.46 4.95
N GLU A 608 41.30 23.09 3.71
CA GLU A 608 40.86 23.82 2.50
C GLU A 608 39.41 23.50 2.12
N ARG A 609 38.79 22.54 2.79
CA ARG A 609 37.39 22.17 2.61
C ARG A 609 36.66 22.30 3.93
N VAL A 610 36.03 23.45 4.16
CA VAL A 610 35.00 23.64 5.20
C VAL A 610 33.70 22.92 4.78
N SER A 611 33.83 21.63 4.52
CA SER A 611 32.73 20.68 4.40
C SER A 611 32.97 19.65 5.48
N MET A 612 31.93 19.30 6.22
CA MET A 612 32.02 18.16 7.12
C MET A 612 32.58 16.96 6.37
N PRO A 613 33.52 16.19 6.97
CA PRO A 613 34.11 15.02 6.32
C PRO A 613 33.01 14.14 5.71
N LYS A 614 32.92 14.15 4.37
CA LYS A 614 31.81 13.56 3.62
C LYS A 614 32.00 12.05 3.53
N GLN A 615 31.40 11.31 4.45
CA GLN A 615 30.91 9.95 4.20
C GLN A 615 29.57 9.73 4.95
N HIS A 616 28.48 9.72 4.17
CA HIS A 616 27.19 9.05 4.41
C HIS A 616 26.57 9.08 5.83
N TRP A 617 25.85 10.17 6.15
CA TRP A 617 25.14 10.40 7.43
C TRP A 617 24.09 9.36 7.85
N VAL A 618 23.47 8.62 6.94
CA VAL A 618 22.55 7.51 7.32
C VAL A 618 23.32 6.26 7.78
N SER A 619 24.64 6.30 7.66
CA SER A 619 25.59 5.33 8.18
C SER A 619 26.68 6.00 9.03
N THR A 620 26.38 7.10 9.76
CA THR A 620 27.40 7.79 10.61
C THR A 620 27.14 7.66 12.11
N VAL A 621 26.28 6.72 12.52
CA VAL A 621 26.61 5.83 13.66
C VAL A 621 27.35 4.61 13.11
N ASN A 622 28.07 4.74 11.99
CA ASN A 622 28.62 3.60 11.26
C ASN A 622 29.94 3.97 10.54
N LEU A 623 30.69 4.98 10.96
CA LEU A 623 32.08 5.20 10.48
C LEU A 623 33.12 4.97 11.57
N ILE A 624 32.84 5.38 12.80
CA ILE A 624 33.66 5.04 13.97
C ILE A 624 33.21 3.70 14.61
N THR A 625 32.00 3.23 14.27
CA THR A 625 31.30 2.15 14.99
C THR A 625 30.88 0.91 14.18
N GLN A 626 31.09 0.77 12.84
CA GLN A 626 30.94 -0.61 12.29
C GLN A 626 32.12 -1.45 12.77
N GLY A 627 31.84 -2.24 13.79
CA GLY A 627 32.79 -3.05 14.53
C GLY A 627 32.31 -3.34 15.95
N CYS A 628 31.44 -2.49 16.53
CA CYS A 628 30.75 -2.83 17.78
C CYS A 628 29.57 -3.76 17.49
N ASN A 629 29.86 -4.97 16.98
CA ASN A 629 29.04 -6.10 17.38
C ASN A 629 29.35 -6.28 18.87
N VAL A 630 28.46 -5.79 19.73
CA VAL A 630 28.34 -6.37 21.06
C VAL A 630 27.85 -7.79 20.81
N PHE A 631 28.74 -8.77 21.02
CA PHE A 631 28.38 -10.18 21.03
C PHE A 631 27.77 -10.55 22.38
#